data_AF-A0A9W7XYC6-F1
#
_entry.id   AF-A0A9W7XYC6-F1
#
_cell.length_a   1.000
_cell.length_b   1.000
_cell.length_c   1.000
_cell.angle_alpha   90.00
_cell.angle_beta   90.00
_cell.angle_gamma   90.00
#
_symmetry.space_group_name_H-M   'P 1'
#
loop_
_entity.id
_entity.type
_entity.pdbx_description
1 polymer ?
#
loop_
_entity_poly.entity_id
_entity_poly.type
_entity_poly.pdbx_seq_one_letter_code
_entity_poly.pdbx_strand_id
1 'polypeptide(L)'
;MHVADLTVVIVEKILQMAVESHGDRAYTWKYKFPFLAICSEWRQLALRMVYRDAFAEGMLQYNSEASPAASTVMFSTNIDLITALGYSHYVRSLFICLDESRFILPFVKEMPLLFAFESNRWDRVETLWLNLYQSIVEDNADLERDGAEVEEMASLIIAHMPHVTRLRLDSDGEPAVLSAGVKSKLLGRYASQLAYLKSGCSIAHGFGSFSDELAYLELRIDHSSLPLMPKVNPQTLQKLVLVEIPSHFSWSYFATTSGEHPNEVNFKNLSVLEMFFAGMPEEIEQNPFGLNDSRLEQSHNPYAVGFPKLQHLGIVNYPPDAQLSFVADYPEKMRKITLRYSFVPPSVFASSKISEISILDMTLYYAQLDYASEFYALTNHLMGSSVAITKRSSLMLSYAEFDLDMNQCKWSNITVLRLMSQVSYETLEAIVRQLLHLERLAIYELTFSEQTWQHVADDDMSLDLEDHTMERVTPWKTTLEHLDILSLAYVSCPDTVALCLKRFILHVMTLRSLHINGCAAIGLSDFVGVFKPHYPHLSQIMLGG
;
A
#
# COMPACT_ATOMS: atom_id res chain seq x y z
N MET A 1 42.20 -18.69 8.68
CA MET A 1 41.41 -19.43 7.68
C MET A 1 41.76 -18.83 6.33
N HIS A 2 42.47 -19.55 5.47
CA HIS A 2 42.79 -19.02 4.15
C HIS A 2 41.51 -19.03 3.31
N VAL A 3 41.28 -17.97 2.53
CA VAL A 3 40.12 -17.88 1.60
C VAL A 3 40.12 -19.06 0.61
N ALA A 4 41.27 -19.70 0.39
CA ALA A 4 41.46 -20.91 -0.40
C ALA A 4 40.74 -22.16 0.15
N ASP A 5 40.33 -22.17 1.43
CA ASP A 5 39.67 -23.32 2.08
C ASP A 5 38.13 -23.26 1.99
N LEU A 6 37.57 -22.18 1.42
CA LEU A 6 36.13 -22.06 1.23
C LEU A 6 35.67 -22.89 0.03
N THR A 7 34.71 -23.80 0.25
CA THR A 7 34.10 -24.55 -0.85
C THR A 7 33.44 -23.60 -1.85
N VAL A 8 33.49 -23.95 -3.15
CA VAL A 8 32.87 -23.18 -4.26
C VAL A 8 31.43 -22.75 -3.96
N VAL A 9 30.64 -23.61 -3.31
CA VAL A 9 29.24 -23.34 -2.92
C VAL A 9 29.12 -22.17 -1.94
N ILE A 10 30.03 -22.07 -0.98
CA ILE A 10 30.02 -20.96 0.00
C ILE A 10 30.41 -19.66 -0.70
N VAL A 11 31.42 -19.70 -1.56
CA VAL A 11 31.86 -18.54 -2.35
C VAL A 11 30.74 -18.05 -3.26
N GLU A 12 30.07 -18.96 -3.98
CA GLU A 12 28.94 -18.65 -4.84
C GLU A 12 27.80 -17.98 -4.05
N LYS A 13 27.46 -18.50 -2.87
CA LYS A 13 26.42 -17.91 -2.02
C LYS A 13 26.81 -16.52 -1.49
N ILE A 14 28.08 -16.32 -1.10
CA ILE A 14 28.59 -15.00 -0.67
C ILE A 14 28.50 -14.01 -1.83
N LEU A 15 28.97 -14.40 -3.02
CA LEU A 15 28.93 -13.55 -4.21
C LEU A 15 27.49 -13.23 -4.61
N GLN A 16 26.59 -14.21 -4.58
CA GLN A 16 25.18 -14.00 -4.86
C GLN A 16 24.57 -12.98 -3.89
N MET A 17 24.75 -13.17 -2.59
CA MET A 17 24.24 -12.23 -1.59
C MET A 17 24.82 -10.82 -1.76
N ALA A 18 26.12 -10.72 -2.04
CA ALA A 18 26.79 -9.44 -2.21
C ALA A 18 26.32 -8.72 -3.49
N VAL A 19 26.21 -9.43 -4.62
CA VAL A 19 25.74 -8.87 -5.90
C VAL A 19 24.27 -8.47 -5.82
N GLU A 20 23.42 -9.31 -5.24
CA GLU A 20 21.97 -9.04 -5.09
C GLU A 20 21.70 -7.86 -4.12
N SER A 21 22.59 -7.60 -3.15
CA SER A 21 22.43 -6.48 -2.21
C SER A 21 22.55 -5.09 -2.85
N HIS A 22 23.13 -4.99 -4.05
CA HIS A 22 23.37 -3.71 -4.73
C HIS A 22 22.21 -3.26 -5.64
N GLY A 23 21.13 -4.04 -5.76
CA GLY A 23 19.95 -3.70 -6.56
C GLY A 23 20.21 -3.56 -8.07
N ASP A 24 19.14 -3.36 -8.83
CA ASP A 24 19.14 -3.46 -10.31
C ASP A 24 18.94 -2.12 -11.03
N ARG A 25 19.43 -1.02 -10.43
CA ARG A 25 19.30 0.32 -11.00
C ARG A 25 20.52 0.69 -11.85
N ALA A 26 20.31 1.57 -12.83
CA ALA A 26 21.34 2.04 -13.78
C ALA A 26 22.56 2.71 -13.13
N TYR A 27 22.44 3.22 -11.90
CA TYR A 27 23.57 3.79 -11.16
C TYR A 27 24.25 2.81 -10.20
N THR A 28 23.62 1.67 -9.88
CA THR A 28 24.16 0.72 -8.88
C THR A 28 24.89 -0.47 -9.48
N TRP A 29 24.63 -0.82 -10.74
CA TRP A 29 25.25 -1.99 -11.37
C TRP A 29 26.79 -1.96 -11.36
N LYS A 30 27.41 -0.77 -11.42
CA LYS A 30 28.88 -0.62 -11.37
C LYS A 30 29.48 -1.13 -10.06
N TYR A 31 28.72 -1.14 -8.96
CA TYR A 31 29.15 -1.70 -7.69
C TYR A 31 29.29 -3.24 -7.74
N LYS A 32 28.80 -3.91 -8.79
CA LYS A 32 28.97 -5.34 -9.01
C LYS A 32 30.36 -5.68 -9.61
N PHE A 33 31.07 -4.74 -10.23
CA PHE A 33 32.36 -5.01 -10.89
C PHE A 33 33.55 -5.36 -10.00
N PRO A 34 33.71 -4.81 -8.78
CA PRO A 34 34.80 -5.20 -7.90
C PRO A 34 34.87 -6.72 -7.65
N PHE A 35 33.74 -7.44 -7.72
CA PHE A 35 33.70 -8.90 -7.59
C PHE A 35 34.44 -9.62 -8.73
N LEU A 36 34.60 -8.99 -9.90
CA LEU A 36 35.40 -9.52 -11.01
C LEU A 36 36.92 -9.35 -10.78
N ALA A 37 37.33 -8.51 -9.84
CA ALA A 37 38.73 -8.17 -9.60
C ALA A 37 39.44 -9.05 -8.54
N ILE A 38 38.74 -10.02 -7.93
CA ILE A 38 39.23 -10.78 -6.77
C ILE A 38 40.35 -11.77 -7.16
N CYS A 39 39.99 -12.90 -7.79
CA CYS A 39 40.93 -13.89 -8.31
C CYS A 39 40.29 -14.59 -9.52
N SER A 40 41.07 -15.33 -10.30
CA SER A 40 40.57 -15.95 -11.55
C SER A 40 39.37 -16.87 -11.34
N GLU A 41 39.39 -17.68 -10.28
CA GLU A 41 38.32 -18.64 -9.99
C GLU A 41 37.02 -17.92 -9.60
N TRP A 42 37.10 -16.96 -8.67
CA TRP A 42 35.94 -16.19 -8.22
C TRP A 42 35.39 -15.29 -9.32
N ARG A 43 36.28 -14.76 -10.18
CA ARG A 43 35.87 -14.01 -11.37
C ARG A 43 34.96 -14.85 -12.25
N GLN A 44 35.33 -16.10 -12.55
CA GLN A 44 34.51 -16.98 -13.39
C GLN A 44 33.13 -17.25 -12.79
N LEU A 45 33.04 -17.41 -11.46
CA LEU A 45 31.77 -17.56 -10.74
C LEU A 45 30.95 -16.26 -10.79
N ALA A 46 31.59 -15.11 -10.55
CA ALA A 46 30.95 -13.81 -10.49
C ALA A 46 30.46 -13.31 -11.86
N LEU A 47 31.09 -13.69 -12.98
CA LEU A 47 30.70 -13.25 -14.34
C LEU A 47 29.20 -13.43 -14.60
N ARG A 48 28.65 -14.60 -14.24
CA ARG A 48 27.22 -14.91 -14.45
C ARG A 48 26.29 -14.06 -13.59
N MET A 49 26.76 -13.60 -12.43
CA MET A 49 25.98 -12.79 -11.50
C MET A 49 26.05 -11.31 -11.87
N VAL A 50 27.24 -10.82 -12.24
CA VAL A 50 27.48 -9.42 -12.60
C VAL A 50 26.79 -9.06 -13.92
N TYR A 51 26.79 -9.95 -14.91
CA TYR A 51 26.17 -9.74 -16.22
C TYR A 51 24.78 -10.40 -16.34
N ARG A 52 24.14 -10.72 -15.21
CA ARG A 52 22.78 -11.28 -15.19
C ARG A 52 21.73 -10.26 -15.63
N ASP A 53 21.98 -8.98 -15.38
CA ASP A 53 21.02 -7.90 -15.52
C ASP A 53 21.48 -6.91 -16.58
N ALA A 54 20.61 -6.62 -17.54
CA ALA A 54 20.81 -5.62 -18.56
C ALA A 54 19.82 -4.46 -18.36
N PHE A 55 20.23 -3.23 -18.66
CA PHE A 55 19.32 -2.09 -18.61
C PHE A 55 19.54 -1.10 -19.76
N ALA A 56 18.48 -0.37 -20.09
CA ALA A 56 18.50 0.80 -20.95
C ALA A 56 17.64 1.91 -20.34
N GLU A 57 18.23 3.07 -20.11
CA GLU A 57 17.58 4.23 -19.50
C GLU A 57 17.69 5.45 -20.41
N GLY A 58 16.56 6.09 -20.73
CA GLY A 58 16.52 7.30 -21.54
C GLY A 58 16.89 8.53 -20.72
N MET A 59 17.82 9.34 -21.21
CA MET A 59 18.28 10.59 -20.58
C MET A 59 18.31 11.73 -21.59
N LEU A 60 18.05 12.95 -21.11
CA LEU A 60 18.31 14.17 -21.89
C LEU A 60 19.77 14.55 -21.80
N GLN A 61 20.39 14.73 -22.96
CA GLN A 61 21.63 15.48 -23.06
C GLN A 61 21.30 16.95 -23.37
N TYR A 62 21.50 17.81 -22.36
CA TYR A 62 21.47 19.26 -22.55
C TYR A 62 22.79 19.71 -23.15
N ASN A 63 22.76 20.12 -24.42
CA ASN A 63 23.90 20.79 -25.02
C ASN A 63 24.01 22.19 -24.42
N SER A 64 25.05 22.43 -23.61
CA SER A 64 25.28 23.71 -22.92
C SER A 64 25.46 24.91 -23.86
N GLU A 65 25.65 24.67 -25.16
CA GLU A 65 25.85 25.69 -26.20
C GLU A 65 24.64 25.88 -27.13
N ALA A 66 23.56 25.10 -26.96
CA ALA A 66 22.37 25.17 -27.81
C ALA A 66 21.13 25.60 -26.99
N SER A 67 20.20 26.27 -27.67
CA SER A 67 18.86 26.60 -27.11
C SER A 67 18.21 25.34 -26.50
N PRO A 68 17.42 25.45 -25.41
CA PRO A 68 16.72 24.32 -24.76
C PRO A 68 15.90 23.43 -25.71
N ALA A 69 15.54 23.95 -26.89
CA ALA A 69 14.86 23.23 -27.96
C ALA A 69 15.73 22.18 -28.70
N ALA A 70 17.04 22.11 -28.47
CA ALA A 70 17.97 21.20 -29.14
C ALA A 70 18.52 20.08 -28.22
N SER A 71 17.70 19.61 -27.29
CA SER A 71 18.04 18.45 -26.46
C SER A 71 18.07 17.17 -27.31
N THR A 72 19.16 16.42 -27.24
CA THR A 72 19.30 15.10 -27.88
C THR A 72 19.05 14.00 -26.86
N VAL A 73 18.33 12.96 -27.27
CA VAL A 73 18.06 11.78 -26.43
C VAL A 73 19.32 10.91 -26.41
N MET A 74 19.78 10.53 -25.22
CA MET A 74 20.89 9.60 -25.02
C MET A 74 20.42 8.44 -24.15
N PHE A 75 20.93 7.24 -24.39
CA PHE A 75 20.63 6.08 -23.56
C PHE A 75 21.82 5.73 -22.66
N SER A 76 21.57 5.67 -21.36
CA SER A 76 22.49 5.06 -20.40
C SER A 76 22.23 3.56 -20.34
N THR A 77 23.26 2.76 -20.59
CA THR A 77 23.12 1.31 -20.70
C THR A 77 24.40 0.58 -20.31
N ASN A 78 24.26 -0.68 -19.89
CA ASN A 78 25.35 -1.64 -19.80
C ASN A 78 25.33 -2.69 -20.92
N ILE A 79 24.35 -2.61 -21.84
CA ILE A 79 24.15 -3.57 -22.92
C ILE A 79 25.37 -3.60 -23.83
N ASP A 80 25.91 -2.44 -24.22
CA ASP A 80 27.10 -2.34 -25.09
C ASP A 80 28.30 -3.11 -24.51
N LEU A 81 28.48 -3.05 -23.19
CA LEU A 81 29.55 -3.79 -22.53
C LEU A 81 29.27 -5.30 -22.53
N ILE A 82 28.02 -5.70 -22.27
CA ILE A 82 27.61 -7.10 -22.28
C ILE A 82 27.81 -7.71 -23.67
N THR A 83 27.38 -7.01 -24.71
CA THR A 83 27.47 -7.45 -26.10
C THR A 83 28.92 -7.46 -26.59
N ALA A 84 29.71 -6.41 -26.31
CA ALA A 84 31.12 -6.34 -26.68
C ALA A 84 31.96 -7.46 -26.05
N LEU A 85 31.60 -7.91 -24.84
CA LEU A 85 32.27 -9.01 -24.15
C LEU A 85 31.68 -10.40 -24.47
N GLY A 86 30.61 -10.49 -25.26
CA GLY A 86 29.97 -11.75 -25.63
C GLY A 86 29.17 -12.42 -24.50
N TYR A 87 28.73 -11.65 -23.49
CA TYR A 87 28.03 -12.15 -22.29
C TYR A 87 26.51 -12.03 -22.35
N SER A 88 25.93 -11.74 -23.51
CA SER A 88 24.46 -11.66 -23.70
C SER A 88 23.70 -12.89 -23.21
N HIS A 89 24.29 -14.09 -23.39
CA HIS A 89 23.74 -15.36 -22.90
C HIS A 89 23.73 -15.56 -21.38
N TYR A 90 24.29 -14.62 -20.59
CA TYR A 90 24.14 -14.60 -19.13
C TYR A 90 22.96 -13.76 -18.66
N VAL A 91 22.42 -12.90 -19.52
CA VAL A 91 21.33 -12.01 -19.15
C VAL A 91 20.05 -12.82 -18.88
N ARG A 92 19.43 -12.56 -17.73
CA ARG A 92 18.15 -13.12 -17.28
C ARG A 92 17.09 -12.06 -17.06
N SER A 93 17.51 -10.83 -16.78
CA SER A 93 16.62 -9.71 -16.49
C SER A 93 16.97 -8.53 -17.39
N LEU A 94 15.94 -7.91 -17.97
CA LEU A 94 16.06 -6.69 -18.75
C LEU A 94 15.19 -5.60 -18.16
N PHE A 95 15.78 -4.42 -17.96
CA PHE A 95 15.14 -3.24 -17.40
C PHE A 95 15.18 -2.09 -18.41
N ILE A 96 14.02 -1.65 -18.89
CA ILE A 96 13.90 -0.51 -19.82
C ILE A 96 13.15 0.60 -19.10
N CYS A 97 13.78 1.76 -18.91
CA CYS A 97 13.21 2.91 -18.21
C CYS A 97 13.27 4.13 -19.12
N LEU A 98 12.13 4.58 -19.61
CA LEU A 98 12.00 5.77 -20.45
C LEU A 98 11.14 6.78 -19.70
N ASP A 99 11.79 7.73 -19.05
CA ASP A 99 11.12 8.67 -18.12
C ASP A 99 10.41 9.84 -18.84
N GLU A 100 10.52 9.92 -20.16
CA GLU A 100 9.79 10.87 -20.99
C GLU A 100 9.29 10.20 -22.27
N SER A 101 8.08 10.58 -22.71
CA SER A 101 7.42 9.98 -23.87
C SER A 101 8.18 10.16 -25.18
N ARG A 102 8.80 11.33 -25.37
CA ARG A 102 9.69 11.59 -26.49
C ARG A 102 10.87 10.64 -26.61
N PHE A 103 11.18 9.84 -25.58
CA PHE A 103 12.23 8.82 -25.67
C PHE A 103 11.76 7.53 -26.34
N ILE A 104 10.46 7.26 -26.41
CA ILE A 104 9.91 6.00 -26.92
C ILE A 104 10.33 5.80 -28.38
N LEU A 105 10.02 6.74 -29.28
CA LEU A 105 10.32 6.58 -30.71
C LEU A 105 11.83 6.54 -31.01
N PRO A 106 12.69 7.40 -30.41
CA PRO A 106 14.15 7.24 -30.52
C PRO A 106 14.62 5.87 -30.01
N PHE A 107 14.05 5.37 -28.92
CA PHE A 107 14.42 4.06 -28.39
C PHE A 107 14.07 2.94 -29.36
N VAL A 108 12.86 2.96 -29.96
CA VAL A 108 12.47 1.96 -30.97
C VAL A 108 13.50 1.87 -32.11
N LYS A 109 13.98 3.02 -32.60
CA LYS A 109 14.94 3.09 -33.71
C LYS A 109 16.34 2.63 -33.33
N GLU A 110 16.78 2.93 -32.11
CA GLU A 110 18.10 2.54 -31.60
C GLU A 110 18.14 1.09 -31.08
N MET A 111 16.99 0.51 -30.72
CA MET A 111 16.90 -0.80 -30.07
C MET A 111 17.62 -1.93 -30.87
N PRO A 112 17.47 -2.07 -32.20
CA PRO A 112 18.18 -3.12 -32.94
C PRO A 112 19.71 -3.03 -32.83
N LEU A 113 20.24 -1.80 -32.82
CA LEU A 113 21.67 -1.53 -32.70
C LEU A 113 22.14 -1.71 -31.25
N LEU A 114 21.43 -1.12 -30.29
CA LEU A 114 21.73 -1.19 -28.87
C LEU A 114 21.80 -2.65 -28.38
N PHE A 115 20.81 -3.46 -28.75
CA PHE A 115 20.78 -4.87 -28.36
C PHE A 115 21.60 -5.78 -29.28
N ALA A 116 22.06 -5.25 -30.41
CA ALA A 116 22.77 -5.98 -31.46
C ALA A 116 22.08 -7.32 -31.80
N PHE A 117 20.77 -7.26 -32.03
CA PHE A 117 19.87 -8.41 -32.17
C PHE A 117 20.27 -9.42 -33.25
N GLU A 118 20.97 -8.96 -34.30
CA GLU A 118 21.47 -9.83 -35.37
C GLU A 118 22.63 -10.75 -34.92
N SER A 119 23.40 -10.31 -33.93
CA SER A 119 24.65 -10.96 -33.50
C SER A 119 24.59 -11.57 -32.09
N ASN A 120 23.59 -11.20 -31.30
CA ASN A 120 23.45 -11.61 -29.91
C ASN A 120 22.14 -12.37 -29.66
N ARG A 121 22.20 -13.33 -28.72
CA ARG A 121 21.02 -14.07 -28.27
C ARG A 121 20.54 -13.54 -26.93
N TRP A 122 19.28 -13.12 -26.90
CA TRP A 122 18.56 -12.65 -25.72
C TRP A 122 17.47 -13.65 -25.28
N ASP A 123 17.53 -14.88 -25.81
CA ASP A 123 16.58 -15.95 -25.57
C ASP A 123 16.48 -16.35 -24.10
N ARG A 124 17.53 -16.13 -23.31
CA ARG A 124 17.60 -16.45 -21.88
C ARG A 124 16.97 -15.42 -20.95
N VAL A 125 16.48 -14.29 -21.48
CA VAL A 125 15.77 -13.29 -20.70
C VAL A 125 14.43 -13.86 -20.23
N GLU A 126 14.27 -13.95 -18.92
CA GLU A 126 13.07 -14.48 -18.25
C GLU A 126 12.25 -13.36 -17.59
N THR A 127 12.91 -12.24 -17.25
CA THR A 127 12.28 -11.07 -16.62
C THR A 127 12.40 -9.84 -17.51
N LEU A 128 11.27 -9.21 -17.82
CA LEU A 128 11.20 -7.93 -18.51
C LEU A 128 10.49 -6.92 -17.62
N TRP A 129 11.20 -5.85 -17.26
CA TRP A 129 10.62 -4.68 -16.61
C TRP A 129 10.67 -3.51 -17.58
N LEU A 130 9.49 -3.02 -17.93
CA LEU A 130 9.27 -1.89 -18.81
C LEU A 130 8.59 -0.75 -18.02
N ASN A 131 9.31 0.34 -17.82
CA ASN A 131 8.79 1.59 -17.31
C ASN A 131 8.79 2.62 -18.44
N LEU A 132 7.60 3.00 -18.91
CA LEU A 132 7.42 4.00 -19.96
C LEU A 132 6.55 5.11 -19.37
N TYR A 133 7.19 6.23 -19.04
CA TYR A 133 6.58 7.42 -18.48
C TYR A 133 6.24 8.40 -19.61
N GLN A 134 5.14 9.14 -19.45
CA GLN A 134 4.79 10.22 -20.37
C GLN A 134 4.43 11.48 -19.58
N SER A 135 4.94 12.63 -20.04
CA SER A 135 4.45 13.94 -19.61
C SER A 135 3.17 14.27 -20.39
N ILE A 136 2.20 14.92 -19.74
CA ILE A 136 0.83 15.21 -20.24
C ILE A 136 0.81 16.13 -21.50
N VAL A 137 1.97 16.53 -22.03
CA VAL A 137 2.11 17.72 -22.89
C VAL A 137 2.23 17.44 -24.40
N GLU A 138 2.09 16.20 -24.89
CA GLU A 138 2.27 15.94 -26.33
C GLU A 138 0.96 15.91 -27.15
N ASP A 139 0.94 16.73 -28.21
CA ASP A 139 -0.11 16.88 -29.22
C ASP A 139 -0.44 15.53 -29.90
N ASN A 140 -1.73 15.21 -29.97
CA ASN A 140 -2.33 13.99 -30.57
C ASN A 140 -2.17 13.85 -32.11
N ALA A 141 -1.19 14.50 -32.72
CA ALA A 141 -1.20 14.77 -34.16
C ALA A 141 -0.78 13.59 -35.07
N ASP A 142 -0.11 12.53 -34.58
CA ASP A 142 0.46 11.46 -35.45
C ASP A 142 0.21 10.00 -34.98
N LEU A 143 -0.91 9.74 -34.32
CA LEU A 143 -1.27 8.43 -33.72
C LEU A 143 -1.17 7.20 -34.66
N GLU A 144 -1.41 7.36 -35.97
CA GLU A 144 -1.35 6.23 -36.93
C GLU A 144 0.08 5.79 -37.27
N ARG A 145 0.99 6.76 -37.48
CA ARG A 145 2.40 6.48 -37.77
C ARG A 145 3.08 5.85 -36.56
N ASP A 146 2.77 6.36 -35.38
CA ASP A 146 3.32 5.87 -34.13
C ASP A 146 2.85 4.43 -33.80
N GLY A 147 1.68 4.01 -34.33
CA GLY A 147 1.17 2.63 -34.17
C GLY A 147 2.02 1.55 -34.86
N ALA A 148 2.63 1.86 -36.01
CA ALA A 148 3.52 0.94 -36.73
C ALA A 148 4.86 0.76 -36.01
N GLU A 149 5.45 1.86 -35.51
CA GLU A 149 6.70 1.84 -34.73
C GLU A 149 6.49 1.06 -33.40
N VAL A 150 5.31 1.17 -32.78
CA VAL A 150 4.91 0.38 -31.60
C VAL A 150 4.79 -1.13 -31.90
N GLU A 151 4.25 -1.52 -33.06
CA GLU A 151 4.21 -2.92 -33.50
C GLU A 151 5.61 -3.48 -33.73
N GLU A 152 6.48 -2.70 -34.36
CA GLU A 152 7.86 -3.08 -34.64
C GLU A 152 8.63 -3.33 -33.33
N MET A 153 8.53 -2.43 -32.35
CA MET A 153 9.16 -2.60 -31.05
C MET A 153 8.69 -3.88 -30.34
N ALA A 154 7.38 -4.09 -30.25
CA ALA A 154 6.83 -5.27 -29.60
C ALA A 154 7.29 -6.55 -30.32
N SER A 155 7.24 -6.56 -31.65
CA SER A 155 7.65 -7.70 -32.48
C SER A 155 9.12 -8.07 -32.30
N LEU A 156 10.01 -7.08 -32.26
CA LEU A 156 11.44 -7.29 -32.02
C LEU A 156 11.71 -7.88 -30.63
N ILE A 157 11.10 -7.32 -29.58
CA ILE A 157 11.23 -7.84 -28.21
C ILE A 157 10.75 -9.30 -28.16
N ILE A 158 9.59 -9.59 -28.75
CA ILE A 158 8.98 -10.92 -28.77
C ILE A 158 9.88 -11.93 -29.52
N ALA A 159 10.46 -11.53 -30.65
CA ALA A 159 11.30 -12.41 -31.46
C ALA A 159 12.61 -12.78 -30.75
N HIS A 160 13.21 -11.83 -30.03
CA HIS A 160 14.53 -12.02 -29.41
C HIS A 160 14.47 -12.46 -27.95
N MET A 161 13.34 -12.29 -27.25
CA MET A 161 13.16 -12.64 -25.84
C MET A 161 11.95 -13.57 -25.63
N PRO A 162 11.86 -14.71 -26.33
CA PRO A 162 10.66 -15.56 -26.33
C PRO A 162 10.32 -16.19 -24.98
N HIS A 163 11.23 -16.25 -24.01
CA HIS A 163 11.07 -16.99 -22.76
C HIS A 163 10.75 -16.12 -21.52
N VAL A 164 10.21 -14.92 -21.73
CA VAL A 164 9.77 -14.04 -20.63
C VAL A 164 8.63 -14.68 -19.85
N THR A 165 8.87 -15.01 -18.58
CA THR A 165 7.87 -15.55 -17.63
C THR A 165 7.49 -14.55 -16.54
N ARG A 166 8.26 -13.46 -16.40
CA ARG A 166 8.02 -12.39 -15.42
C ARG A 166 7.96 -11.06 -16.14
N LEU A 167 6.77 -10.44 -16.15
CA LEU A 167 6.53 -9.19 -16.82
C LEU A 167 6.12 -8.10 -15.82
N ARG A 168 6.80 -6.97 -15.86
CA ARG A 168 6.46 -5.77 -15.08
C ARG A 168 6.30 -4.58 -16.02
N LEU A 169 5.09 -4.04 -16.09
CA LEU A 169 4.71 -2.91 -16.93
C LEU A 169 4.30 -1.78 -16.01
N ASP A 170 5.25 -0.95 -15.60
CA ASP A 170 4.95 0.17 -14.71
C ASP A 170 4.34 1.33 -15.51
N SER A 171 3.43 2.06 -14.88
CA SER A 171 2.83 3.29 -15.41
C SER A 171 2.57 4.20 -14.22
N ASP A 172 3.10 5.41 -14.29
CA ASP A 172 2.77 6.47 -13.36
C ASP A 172 1.84 7.44 -14.12
N GLY A 173 0.57 7.51 -13.71
CA GLY A 173 -0.47 8.30 -14.39
C GLY A 173 -1.27 7.54 -15.45
N GLU A 174 -2.09 8.27 -16.21
CA GLU A 174 -2.83 7.73 -17.36
C GLU A 174 -1.86 7.42 -18.51
N PRO A 175 -1.77 6.16 -18.98
CA PRO A 175 -0.86 5.81 -20.03
C PRO A 175 -1.34 6.42 -21.36
N ALA A 176 -0.48 7.18 -22.03
CA ALA A 176 -0.74 7.59 -23.40
C ALA A 176 -0.84 6.38 -24.33
N VAL A 177 -1.54 6.56 -25.45
CA VAL A 177 -1.89 5.52 -26.43
C VAL A 177 -0.68 4.67 -26.84
N LEU A 178 0.49 5.28 -27.05
CA LEU A 178 1.71 4.57 -27.47
C LEU A 178 2.28 3.65 -26.40
N SER A 179 2.42 4.16 -25.18
CA SER A 179 2.89 3.37 -24.04
C SER A 179 1.93 2.22 -23.73
N ALA A 180 0.62 2.48 -23.78
CA ALA A 180 -0.43 1.49 -23.59
C ALA A 180 -0.40 0.42 -24.70
N GLY A 181 -0.15 0.82 -25.95
CA GLY A 181 -0.05 -0.07 -27.10
C GLY A 181 1.10 -1.08 -26.98
N VAL A 182 2.32 -0.61 -26.69
CA VAL A 182 3.49 -1.50 -26.49
C VAL A 182 3.23 -2.48 -25.34
N LYS A 183 2.79 -1.96 -24.19
CA LYS A 183 2.50 -2.75 -22.99
C LYS A 183 1.44 -3.83 -23.26
N SER A 184 0.35 -3.47 -23.94
CA SER A 184 -0.74 -4.39 -24.27
C SER A 184 -0.31 -5.50 -25.24
N LYS A 185 0.50 -5.19 -26.25
CA LYS A 185 1.00 -6.20 -27.20
C LYS A 185 1.94 -7.20 -26.52
N LEU A 186 2.87 -6.72 -25.70
CA LEU A 186 3.78 -7.57 -24.94
C LEU A 186 3.00 -8.47 -23.97
N LEU A 187 2.03 -7.89 -23.24
CA LEU A 187 1.17 -8.64 -22.34
C LEU A 187 0.41 -9.74 -23.08
N GLY A 188 -0.27 -9.41 -24.17
CA GLY A 188 -1.05 -10.37 -24.95
C GLY A 188 -0.19 -11.52 -25.50
N ARG A 189 1.06 -11.23 -25.90
CA ARG A 189 1.98 -12.27 -26.38
C ARG A 189 2.45 -13.21 -25.27
N TYR A 190 2.88 -12.65 -24.14
CA TYR A 190 3.46 -13.45 -23.07
C TYR A 190 2.42 -14.07 -22.14
N ALA A 191 1.17 -13.63 -22.16
CA ALA A 191 0.10 -14.04 -21.25
C ALA A 191 0.06 -15.54 -20.93
N SER A 192 0.22 -16.40 -21.94
CA SER A 192 0.15 -17.86 -21.81
C SER A 192 1.32 -18.53 -21.06
N GLN A 193 2.43 -17.82 -20.84
CA GLN A 193 3.64 -18.33 -20.17
C GLN A 193 4.05 -17.52 -18.93
N LEU A 194 3.28 -16.50 -18.55
CA LEU A 194 3.61 -15.68 -17.39
C LEU A 194 3.37 -16.44 -16.08
N ALA A 195 4.40 -16.52 -15.23
CA ALA A 195 4.30 -16.90 -13.83
C ALA A 195 4.13 -15.67 -12.91
N TYR A 196 4.53 -14.48 -13.40
CA TYR A 196 4.46 -13.21 -12.68
C TYR A 196 4.03 -12.09 -13.62
N LEU A 197 3.00 -11.34 -13.23
CA LEU A 197 2.57 -10.12 -13.92
C LEU A 197 2.34 -8.99 -12.92
N LYS A 198 2.97 -7.84 -13.17
CA LYS A 198 2.59 -6.56 -12.59
C LYS A 198 2.29 -5.58 -13.71
N SER A 199 1.08 -5.04 -13.75
CA SER A 199 0.64 -4.07 -14.77
C SER A 199 0.02 -2.86 -14.10
N GLY A 200 0.72 -1.73 -14.15
CA GLY A 200 0.20 -0.41 -13.77
C GLY A 200 -0.68 0.22 -14.86
N CYS A 201 -0.81 -0.41 -16.03
CA CYS A 201 -1.72 -0.01 -17.10
C CYS A 201 -2.90 -0.97 -17.24
N SER A 202 -4.03 -0.42 -17.68
CA SER A 202 -5.24 -1.16 -18.00
C SER A 202 -5.06 -2.05 -19.23
N ILE A 203 -5.80 -3.16 -19.27
CA ILE A 203 -5.74 -4.11 -20.40
C ILE A 203 -6.58 -3.56 -21.55
N ALA A 204 -5.93 -3.18 -22.66
CA ALA A 204 -6.60 -2.62 -23.84
C ALA A 204 -7.00 -3.69 -24.88
N HIS A 205 -6.54 -4.93 -24.74
CA HIS A 205 -6.82 -6.02 -25.67
C HIS A 205 -7.21 -7.29 -24.93
N GLY A 206 -8.37 -7.85 -25.29
CA GLY A 206 -8.81 -9.13 -24.75
C GLY A 206 -8.00 -10.28 -25.33
N PHE A 207 -7.37 -11.06 -24.44
CA PHE A 207 -6.84 -12.39 -24.75
C PHE A 207 -7.53 -13.41 -23.85
N GLY A 208 -7.65 -14.66 -24.31
CA GLY A 208 -8.59 -15.62 -23.72
C GLY A 208 -8.31 -15.97 -22.25
N SER A 209 -7.05 -16.21 -21.90
CA SER A 209 -6.65 -16.57 -20.52
C SER A 209 -5.17 -16.30 -20.28
N PHE A 210 -4.82 -16.13 -19.01
CA PHE A 210 -3.43 -16.19 -18.56
C PHE A 210 -2.92 -17.63 -18.49
N SER A 211 -1.61 -17.77 -18.30
CA SER A 211 -0.95 -19.04 -17.99
C SER A 211 -1.55 -19.69 -16.74
N ASP A 212 -1.65 -21.01 -16.77
CA ASP A 212 -1.96 -21.81 -15.58
C ASP A 212 -0.83 -21.81 -14.55
N GLU A 213 0.35 -21.27 -14.85
CA GLU A 213 1.46 -21.14 -13.91
C GLU A 213 1.49 -19.79 -13.18
N LEU A 214 0.54 -18.90 -13.48
CA LEU A 214 0.50 -17.55 -12.92
C LEU A 214 0.32 -17.59 -11.40
N ALA A 215 1.33 -17.14 -10.66
CA ALA A 215 1.37 -17.14 -9.20
C ALA A 215 1.25 -15.72 -8.61
N TYR A 216 1.69 -14.70 -9.33
CA TYR A 216 1.58 -13.29 -8.93
C TYR A 216 0.84 -12.50 -10.01
N LEU A 217 -0.21 -11.81 -9.60
CA LEU A 217 -0.98 -10.94 -10.48
C LEU A 217 -1.24 -9.60 -9.80
N GLU A 218 -0.77 -8.52 -10.42
CA GLU A 218 -1.14 -7.15 -10.10
C GLU A 218 -1.68 -6.49 -11.36
N LEU A 219 -2.94 -6.07 -11.34
CA LEU A 219 -3.64 -5.48 -12.48
C LEU A 219 -4.37 -4.22 -12.08
N ARG A 220 -4.22 -3.18 -12.91
CA ARG A 220 -5.13 -2.05 -12.96
C ARG A 220 -6.36 -2.42 -13.79
N ILE A 221 -7.55 -2.24 -13.23
CA ILE A 221 -8.83 -2.57 -13.87
C ILE A 221 -9.66 -1.29 -13.88
N ASP A 222 -9.74 -0.59 -15.01
CA ASP A 222 -10.69 0.51 -15.17
C ASP A 222 -12.01 0.04 -15.82
N HIS A 223 -12.99 0.94 -15.91
CA HIS A 223 -14.29 0.70 -16.56
C HIS A 223 -14.18 0.21 -18.02
N SER A 224 -13.16 0.67 -18.75
CA SER A 224 -12.96 0.32 -20.17
C SER A 224 -12.36 -1.07 -20.36
N SER A 225 -11.57 -1.52 -19.37
CA SER A 225 -10.81 -2.77 -19.42
C SER A 225 -11.59 -3.99 -18.93
N LEU A 226 -12.66 -3.80 -18.14
CA LEU A 226 -13.48 -4.89 -17.61
C LEU A 226 -13.94 -5.89 -18.68
N PRO A 227 -14.53 -5.48 -19.83
CA PRO A 227 -14.98 -6.42 -20.86
C PRO A 227 -13.85 -7.23 -21.51
N LEU A 228 -12.60 -6.78 -21.33
CA LEU A 228 -11.40 -7.35 -21.92
C LEU A 228 -10.58 -8.15 -20.91
N MET A 229 -11.05 -8.29 -19.67
CA MET A 229 -10.31 -8.98 -18.62
C MET A 229 -10.13 -10.47 -18.95
N PRO A 230 -8.89 -10.97 -19.03
CA PRO A 230 -8.62 -12.37 -19.34
C PRO A 230 -9.07 -13.28 -18.21
N LYS A 231 -9.38 -14.55 -18.53
CA LYS A 231 -9.59 -15.56 -17.50
C LYS A 231 -8.30 -15.81 -16.71
N VAL A 232 -8.43 -15.88 -15.40
CA VAL A 232 -7.31 -16.16 -14.49
C VAL A 232 -7.60 -17.45 -13.73
N ASN A 233 -6.61 -18.34 -13.64
CA ASN A 233 -6.72 -19.56 -12.85
C ASN A 233 -6.56 -19.25 -11.35
N PRO A 234 -7.60 -19.37 -10.51
CA PRO A 234 -7.50 -19.07 -9.08
C PRO A 234 -6.67 -20.11 -8.30
N GLN A 235 -6.38 -21.28 -8.89
CA GLN A 235 -5.72 -22.39 -8.20
C GLN A 235 -4.23 -22.14 -7.96
N THR A 236 -3.56 -21.39 -8.84
CA THR A 236 -2.11 -21.18 -8.81
C THR A 236 -1.70 -19.85 -8.20
N LEU A 237 -2.63 -18.87 -8.19
CA LEU A 237 -2.39 -17.56 -7.62
C LEU A 237 -2.02 -17.64 -6.13
N GLN A 238 -0.92 -16.99 -5.78
CA GLN A 238 -0.41 -16.82 -4.42
C GLN A 238 -0.57 -15.37 -3.94
N LYS A 239 -0.51 -14.40 -4.86
CA LYS A 239 -0.75 -12.98 -4.60
C LYS A 239 -1.59 -12.36 -5.72
N LEU A 240 -2.64 -11.65 -5.31
CA LEU A 240 -3.54 -10.91 -6.19
C LEU A 240 -3.64 -9.47 -5.69
N VAL A 241 -3.35 -8.52 -6.57
CA VAL A 241 -3.48 -7.09 -6.33
C VAL A 241 -4.32 -6.50 -7.46
N LEU A 242 -5.44 -5.89 -7.11
CA LEU A 242 -6.35 -5.27 -8.05
C LEU A 242 -6.41 -3.77 -7.76
N VAL A 243 -6.14 -2.95 -8.75
CA VAL A 243 -6.01 -1.49 -8.62
C VAL A 243 -7.06 -0.79 -9.48
N GLU A 244 -7.64 0.30 -8.97
CA GLU A 244 -8.72 1.08 -9.60
C GLU A 244 -10.01 0.30 -9.88
N ILE A 245 -10.31 -0.70 -9.05
CA ILE A 245 -11.46 -1.57 -9.22
C ILE A 245 -12.76 -0.75 -9.28
N PRO A 246 -13.58 -0.87 -10.33
CA PRO A 246 -14.89 -0.22 -10.40
C PRO A 246 -15.90 -0.89 -9.46
N SER A 247 -16.93 -0.16 -9.03
CA SER A 247 -17.94 -0.65 -8.07
C SER A 247 -18.71 -1.91 -8.53
N HIS A 248 -18.80 -2.14 -9.85
CA HIS A 248 -19.49 -3.28 -10.47
C HIS A 248 -18.54 -4.43 -10.86
N PHE A 249 -17.35 -4.51 -10.29
CA PHE A 249 -16.42 -5.62 -10.51
C PHE A 249 -17.04 -6.98 -10.15
N SER A 250 -16.69 -8.03 -10.91
CA SER A 250 -17.23 -9.38 -10.76
C SER A 250 -16.12 -10.42 -10.61
N TRP A 251 -16.31 -11.39 -9.72
CA TRP A 251 -15.40 -12.54 -9.58
C TRP A 251 -15.48 -13.55 -10.72
N SER A 252 -16.41 -13.37 -11.67
CA SER A 252 -16.61 -14.25 -12.83
C SER A 252 -15.34 -14.45 -13.68
N TYR A 253 -14.41 -13.49 -13.69
CA TYR A 253 -13.12 -13.61 -14.39
C TYR A 253 -12.19 -14.69 -13.81
N PHE A 254 -12.49 -15.17 -12.60
CA PHE A 254 -11.80 -16.28 -11.93
C PHE A 254 -12.64 -17.56 -11.89
N ALA A 255 -13.89 -17.51 -12.36
CA ALA A 255 -14.79 -18.66 -12.34
C ALA A 255 -14.36 -19.71 -13.37
N THR A 256 -14.29 -20.96 -12.94
CA THR A 256 -14.03 -22.09 -13.83
C THR A 256 -15.32 -22.44 -14.58
N THR A 257 -15.34 -22.28 -15.91
CA THR A 257 -16.51 -22.51 -16.77
C THR A 257 -17.06 -23.95 -16.78
N SER A 258 -16.41 -24.90 -16.10
CA SER A 258 -16.68 -26.34 -16.19
C SER A 258 -16.99 -27.04 -14.85
N GLY A 259 -17.23 -26.30 -13.77
CA GLY A 259 -17.52 -26.85 -12.44
C GLY A 259 -19.00 -27.09 -12.13
N GLU A 260 -19.28 -27.99 -11.18
CA GLU A 260 -20.62 -28.23 -10.61
C GLU A 260 -21.20 -27.00 -9.88
N HIS A 261 -20.36 -26.02 -9.56
CA HIS A 261 -20.71 -24.76 -8.89
C HIS A 261 -20.19 -23.56 -9.71
N PRO A 262 -20.93 -23.09 -10.73
CA PRO A 262 -20.48 -22.00 -11.61
C PRO A 262 -20.32 -20.64 -10.92
N ASN A 263 -20.89 -20.49 -9.71
CA ASN A 263 -20.78 -19.28 -8.89
C ASN A 263 -19.79 -19.44 -7.71
N GLU A 264 -18.92 -20.45 -7.74
CA GLU A 264 -17.89 -20.64 -6.71
C GLU A 264 -16.50 -20.35 -7.28
N VAL A 265 -15.75 -19.51 -6.58
CA VAL A 265 -14.34 -19.23 -6.89
C VAL A 265 -13.51 -19.57 -5.67
N ASN A 266 -12.66 -20.59 -5.78
CA ASN A 266 -11.82 -21.02 -4.67
C ASN A 266 -10.33 -20.78 -4.96
N PHE A 267 -9.73 -19.82 -4.25
CA PHE A 267 -8.32 -19.48 -4.34
C PHE A 267 -7.48 -20.34 -3.39
N LYS A 268 -7.14 -21.56 -3.81
CA LYS A 268 -6.49 -22.57 -2.94
C LYS A 268 -5.13 -22.15 -2.37
N ASN A 269 -4.40 -21.28 -3.06
CA ASN A 269 -3.03 -20.91 -2.70
C ASN A 269 -2.85 -19.42 -2.38
N LEU A 270 -3.90 -18.62 -2.46
CA LEU A 270 -3.80 -17.17 -2.29
C LEU A 270 -3.49 -16.82 -0.83
N SER A 271 -2.37 -16.14 -0.64
CA SER A 271 -1.85 -15.70 0.67
C SER A 271 -1.96 -14.19 0.87
N VAL A 272 -2.06 -13.42 -0.22
CA VAL A 272 -2.17 -11.96 -0.21
C VAL A 272 -3.24 -11.54 -1.21
N LEU A 273 -4.24 -10.81 -0.71
CA LEU A 273 -5.26 -10.13 -1.51
C LEU A 273 -5.24 -8.64 -1.17
N GLU A 274 -5.02 -7.79 -2.17
CA GLU A 274 -5.08 -6.34 -2.03
C GLU A 274 -6.04 -5.78 -3.09
N MET A 275 -7.03 -5.02 -2.66
CA MET A 275 -8.06 -4.43 -3.51
C MET A 275 -8.10 -2.92 -3.28
N PHE A 276 -7.85 -2.15 -4.35
CA PHE A 276 -7.92 -0.70 -4.35
C PHE A 276 -9.01 -0.29 -5.32
N PHE A 277 -10.13 0.22 -4.82
CA PHE A 277 -11.24 0.65 -5.64
C PHE A 277 -10.98 2.04 -6.25
N ALA A 278 -11.57 2.30 -7.41
CA ALA A 278 -11.53 3.61 -8.05
C ALA A 278 -12.33 4.65 -7.26
N GLY A 279 -11.89 5.91 -7.36
CA GLY A 279 -12.52 7.07 -6.72
C GLY A 279 -11.99 7.37 -5.32
N MET A 280 -11.94 8.67 -4.98
CA MET A 280 -11.81 9.12 -3.60
C MET A 280 -13.21 9.19 -2.95
N PRO A 281 -13.35 8.99 -1.63
CA PRO A 281 -14.63 9.14 -0.93
C PRO A 281 -15.34 10.46 -1.26
N GLU A 282 -14.59 11.56 -1.37
CA GLU A 282 -15.10 12.91 -1.68
C GLU A 282 -15.68 13.05 -3.10
N GLU A 283 -15.17 12.29 -4.08
CA GLU A 283 -15.66 12.28 -5.47
C GLU A 283 -16.94 11.44 -5.63
N ILE A 284 -17.05 10.37 -4.83
CA ILE A 284 -18.25 9.52 -4.74
C ILE A 284 -19.43 10.32 -4.17
N GLU A 285 -19.16 11.25 -3.24
CA GLU A 285 -20.18 12.05 -2.55
C GLU A 285 -20.68 13.28 -3.31
N GLN A 286 -19.85 13.91 -4.16
CA GLN A 286 -20.32 15.02 -4.99
C GLN A 286 -21.21 14.57 -6.15
N ASN A 287 -21.23 13.26 -6.43
CA ASN A 287 -22.08 12.69 -7.45
C ASN A 287 -22.70 11.35 -7.01
N PRO A 288 -23.48 11.34 -5.90
CA PRO A 288 -24.10 10.11 -5.40
C PRO A 288 -25.16 9.56 -6.37
N PHE A 289 -25.56 10.39 -7.36
CA PHE A 289 -26.51 10.10 -8.43
C PHE A 289 -25.89 10.20 -9.84
N GLY A 290 -24.57 10.34 -9.96
CA GLY A 290 -23.87 10.33 -11.26
C GLY A 290 -23.93 8.98 -11.96
N LEU A 291 -24.20 7.91 -11.19
CA LEU A 291 -24.58 6.59 -11.65
C LEU A 291 -26.10 6.41 -11.57
N ASN A 292 -26.87 7.35 -12.11
CA ASN A 292 -28.30 7.18 -12.40
C ASN A 292 -28.56 6.16 -13.53
N ASP A 293 -27.61 5.25 -13.78
CA ASP A 293 -27.90 4.06 -14.59
C ASP A 293 -28.63 3.08 -13.67
N SER A 294 -29.94 3.29 -13.58
CA SER A 294 -31.00 2.43 -13.04
C SER A 294 -31.05 1.02 -13.69
N ARG A 295 -29.94 0.58 -14.28
CA ARG A 295 -29.70 -0.71 -14.91
C ARG A 295 -28.92 -1.70 -14.04
N LEU A 296 -28.37 -1.26 -12.90
CA LEU A 296 -27.61 -2.12 -11.98
C LEU A 296 -28.48 -3.01 -11.06
N GLU A 297 -29.80 -3.04 -11.22
CA GLU A 297 -30.69 -4.03 -10.57
C GLU A 297 -30.63 -5.44 -11.20
N GLN A 298 -29.65 -5.74 -12.05
CA GLN A 298 -29.47 -7.10 -12.55
C GLN A 298 -28.74 -7.97 -11.52
N SER A 299 -29.56 -8.48 -10.59
CA SER A 299 -29.51 -9.79 -9.90
C SER A 299 -28.40 -10.78 -10.30
N HIS A 300 -27.13 -10.42 -10.14
CA HIS A 300 -26.07 -11.40 -10.15
C HIS A 300 -26.08 -12.09 -8.79
N ASN A 301 -26.44 -13.37 -8.78
CA ASN A 301 -26.29 -14.22 -7.59
C ASN A 301 -24.88 -14.04 -7.03
N PRO A 302 -24.74 -13.81 -5.71
CA PRO A 302 -23.44 -13.58 -5.12
C PRO A 302 -22.52 -14.78 -5.37
N TYR A 303 -21.27 -14.50 -5.73
CA TYR A 303 -20.25 -15.54 -5.85
C TYR A 303 -19.84 -16.00 -4.44
N ALA A 304 -19.75 -17.31 -4.23
CA ALA A 304 -19.06 -17.83 -3.04
C ALA A 304 -17.57 -17.81 -3.32
N VAL A 305 -16.80 -17.03 -2.56
CA VAL A 305 -15.35 -16.89 -2.79
C VAL A 305 -14.57 -17.41 -1.59
N GLY A 306 -13.76 -18.45 -1.81
CA GLY A 306 -12.96 -19.09 -0.78
C GLY A 306 -11.50 -18.67 -0.81
N PHE A 307 -10.93 -18.33 0.35
CA PHE A 307 -9.52 -17.96 0.52
C PHE A 307 -8.82 -18.76 1.64
N PRO A 308 -8.77 -20.10 1.56
CA PRO A 308 -8.36 -20.96 2.68
C PRO A 308 -6.92 -20.76 3.21
N LYS A 309 -6.05 -20.08 2.48
CA LYS A 309 -4.65 -19.80 2.88
C LYS A 309 -4.35 -18.30 3.03
N LEU A 310 -5.37 -17.44 3.06
CA LEU A 310 -5.17 -16.00 3.09
C LEU A 310 -4.47 -15.55 4.38
N GLN A 311 -3.35 -14.85 4.24
CA GLN A 311 -2.61 -14.30 5.38
C GLN A 311 -2.78 -12.78 5.47
N HIS A 312 -2.94 -12.10 4.33
CA HIS A 312 -3.04 -10.65 4.24
C HIS A 312 -4.23 -10.24 3.39
N LEU A 313 -5.11 -9.42 3.96
CA LEU A 313 -6.21 -8.76 3.27
C LEU A 313 -6.01 -7.25 3.34
N GLY A 314 -5.98 -6.58 2.19
CA GLY A 314 -5.98 -5.13 2.06
C GLY A 314 -7.18 -4.68 1.25
N ILE A 315 -7.98 -3.77 1.80
CA ILE A 315 -9.11 -3.13 1.10
C ILE A 315 -8.94 -1.62 1.25
N VAL A 316 -8.98 -0.90 0.13
CA VAL A 316 -8.82 0.55 0.07
C VAL A 316 -9.92 1.16 -0.78
N ASN A 317 -10.53 2.26 -0.30
CA ASN A 317 -11.58 3.03 -0.99
C ASN A 317 -12.85 2.22 -1.33
N TYR A 318 -13.23 1.21 -0.54
CA TYR A 318 -14.46 0.44 -0.79
C TYR A 318 -15.68 1.37 -0.94
N PRO A 319 -16.36 1.39 -2.10
CA PRO A 319 -17.45 2.32 -2.31
C PRO A 319 -18.76 1.77 -1.69
N PRO A 320 -19.65 2.62 -1.16
CA PRO A 320 -20.86 2.16 -0.45
C PRO A 320 -21.81 1.32 -1.33
N ASP A 321 -21.84 1.60 -2.63
CA ASP A 321 -22.63 0.93 -3.64
C ASP A 321 -21.95 -0.32 -4.22
N ALA A 322 -20.66 -0.56 -3.91
CA ALA A 322 -20.03 -1.82 -4.30
C ALA A 322 -20.78 -2.95 -3.63
N GLN A 323 -21.58 -3.64 -4.43
CA GLN A 323 -21.98 -4.99 -4.15
C GLN A 323 -20.80 -5.87 -4.55
N LEU A 324 -19.76 -5.90 -3.71
CA LEU A 324 -18.94 -7.09 -3.60
C LEU A 324 -19.87 -8.19 -3.06
N SER A 325 -20.68 -8.72 -3.96
CA SER A 325 -21.67 -9.75 -3.78
C SER A 325 -20.94 -11.06 -3.62
N PHE A 326 -20.09 -11.16 -2.59
CA PHE A 326 -19.46 -12.40 -2.26
C PHE A 326 -19.53 -12.70 -0.78
N VAL A 327 -19.89 -13.96 -0.52
CA VAL A 327 -19.70 -14.57 0.78
C VAL A 327 -18.27 -15.09 0.78
N ALA A 328 -17.43 -14.42 1.55
CA ALA A 328 -16.02 -14.77 1.66
C ALA A 328 -15.83 -15.86 2.72
N ASP A 329 -15.13 -16.93 2.39
CA ASP A 329 -14.62 -17.87 3.38
C ASP A 329 -13.14 -17.56 3.66
N TYR A 330 -12.89 -16.96 4.82
CA TYR A 330 -11.56 -16.60 5.31
C TYR A 330 -11.04 -17.68 6.27
N PRO A 331 -9.71 -17.88 6.34
CA PRO A 331 -9.14 -18.84 7.27
C PRO A 331 -9.32 -18.37 8.71
N GLU A 332 -9.30 -19.32 9.65
CA GLU A 332 -9.47 -19.03 11.08
C GLU A 332 -8.39 -18.10 11.64
N LYS A 333 -7.21 -18.07 11.00
CA LYS A 333 -6.05 -17.28 11.43
C LYS A 333 -5.54 -16.43 10.28
N MET A 334 -5.45 -15.12 10.51
CA MET A 334 -4.88 -14.18 9.55
C MET A 334 -3.72 -13.40 10.15
N ARG A 335 -2.72 -13.09 9.35
CA ARG A 335 -1.58 -12.28 9.80
C ARG A 335 -1.93 -10.79 9.81
N LYS A 336 -2.63 -10.31 8.78
CA LYS A 336 -2.89 -8.88 8.62
C LYS A 336 -4.22 -8.61 7.93
N ILE A 337 -4.98 -7.67 8.49
CA ILE A 337 -6.12 -7.03 7.81
C ILE A 337 -5.85 -5.53 7.77
N THR A 338 -6.01 -4.92 6.60
CA THR A 338 -5.89 -3.48 6.41
C THR A 338 -7.09 -2.95 5.66
N LEU A 339 -7.84 -2.05 6.28
CA LEU A 339 -8.98 -1.36 5.70
C LEU A 339 -8.65 0.14 5.71
N ARG A 340 -8.65 0.81 4.55
CA ARG A 340 -8.28 2.23 4.44
C ARG A 340 -9.28 3.02 3.62
N TYR A 341 -9.67 4.19 4.12
CA TYR A 341 -10.54 5.15 3.45
C TYR A 341 -11.83 4.49 2.94
N SER A 342 -12.33 3.49 3.66
CA SER A 342 -13.34 2.55 3.16
C SER A 342 -14.35 2.22 4.24
N PHE A 343 -15.64 2.35 3.93
CA PHE A 343 -16.69 1.77 4.75
C PHE A 343 -17.03 0.37 4.25
N VAL A 344 -16.38 -0.66 4.82
CA VAL A 344 -16.64 -2.05 4.43
C VAL A 344 -17.80 -2.58 5.26
N PRO A 345 -18.92 -3.02 4.65
CA PRO A 345 -20.06 -3.49 5.43
C PRO A 345 -19.69 -4.75 6.23
N PRO A 346 -20.26 -4.95 7.44
CA PRO A 346 -19.99 -6.14 8.26
C PRO A 346 -20.26 -7.46 7.53
N SER A 347 -21.15 -7.45 6.53
CA SER A 347 -21.47 -8.59 5.68
C SER A 347 -20.26 -9.21 4.98
N VAL A 348 -19.23 -8.41 4.66
CA VAL A 348 -17.97 -8.91 4.07
C VAL A 348 -17.25 -9.88 5.01
N PHE A 349 -17.46 -9.74 6.32
CA PHE A 349 -16.88 -10.61 7.35
C PHE A 349 -17.89 -11.52 8.03
N ALA A 350 -19.18 -11.41 7.71
CA ALA A 350 -20.27 -12.07 8.45
C ALA A 350 -20.21 -13.61 8.41
N SER A 351 -19.68 -14.19 7.33
CA SER A 351 -19.45 -15.63 7.19
C SER A 351 -18.10 -16.10 7.72
N SER A 352 -17.24 -15.18 8.17
CA SER A 352 -15.86 -15.50 8.48
C SER A 352 -15.74 -16.28 9.79
N LYS A 353 -14.85 -17.28 9.79
CA LYS A 353 -14.44 -18.03 10.99
C LYS A 353 -13.21 -17.43 11.64
N ILE A 354 -12.92 -16.15 11.37
CA ILE A 354 -11.68 -15.52 11.82
C ILE A 354 -11.69 -15.47 13.35
N SER A 355 -10.83 -16.27 13.95
CA SER A 355 -10.67 -16.38 15.39
C SER A 355 -9.44 -15.61 15.88
N GLU A 356 -8.46 -15.39 15.00
CA GLU A 356 -7.18 -14.76 15.35
C GLU A 356 -6.66 -13.85 14.22
N ILE A 357 -6.24 -12.63 14.57
CA ILE A 357 -5.56 -11.68 13.69
C ILE A 357 -4.27 -11.21 14.36
N SER A 358 -3.11 -11.22 13.69
CA SER A 358 -1.91 -10.61 14.30
C SER A 358 -1.93 -9.07 14.24
N ILE A 359 -2.25 -8.50 13.08
CA ILE A 359 -2.26 -7.04 12.85
C ILE A 359 -3.58 -6.62 12.21
N LEU A 360 -4.30 -5.71 12.85
CA LEU A 360 -5.48 -5.05 12.30
C LEU A 360 -5.20 -3.55 12.18
N ASP A 361 -5.23 -3.02 10.95
CA ASP A 361 -5.07 -1.60 10.68
C ASP A 361 -6.30 -1.08 9.96
N MET A 362 -7.09 -0.23 10.63
CA MET A 362 -8.30 0.37 10.08
C MET A 362 -8.13 1.89 10.03
N THR A 363 -8.37 2.49 8.87
CA THR A 363 -8.43 3.93 8.68
C THR A 363 -9.73 4.26 7.97
N LEU A 364 -10.59 5.00 8.64
CA LEU A 364 -11.88 5.44 8.15
C LEU A 364 -11.80 6.95 7.94
N TYR A 365 -12.25 7.39 6.78
CA TYR A 365 -12.30 8.78 6.38
C TYR A 365 -13.74 9.10 6.04
N TYR A 366 -14.23 10.21 6.57
CA TYR A 366 -15.59 10.70 6.36
C TYR A 366 -16.67 9.69 6.79
N ALA A 367 -16.83 9.51 8.11
CA ALA A 367 -17.84 8.62 8.67
C ALA A 367 -19.15 9.40 8.88
N GLN A 368 -20.12 9.25 7.97
CA GLN A 368 -21.42 9.93 8.06
C GLN A 368 -22.26 9.38 9.22
N LEU A 369 -23.15 10.22 9.76
CA LEU A 369 -24.03 9.86 10.88
C LEU A 369 -24.90 8.64 10.56
N ASP A 370 -25.39 8.52 9.33
CA ASP A 370 -26.26 7.44 8.88
C ASP A 370 -25.58 6.06 8.92
N TYR A 371 -24.24 6.01 8.88
CA TYR A 371 -23.47 4.76 8.95
C TYR A 371 -22.92 4.44 10.34
N ALA A 372 -23.31 5.20 11.37
CA ALA A 372 -22.79 4.99 12.73
C ALA A 372 -23.08 3.57 13.26
N SER A 373 -24.27 3.02 12.95
CA SER A 373 -24.67 1.69 13.45
C SER A 373 -23.81 0.57 12.86
N GLU A 374 -23.57 0.64 11.56
CA GLU A 374 -22.76 -0.29 10.80
C GLU A 374 -21.27 -0.12 11.15
N PHE A 375 -20.82 1.10 11.45
CA PHE A 375 -19.50 1.40 11.97
C PHE A 375 -19.25 0.65 13.29
N TYR A 376 -20.16 0.76 14.26
CA TYR A 376 -20.03 0.03 15.51
C TYR A 376 -20.13 -1.48 15.28
N ALA A 377 -21.00 -1.95 14.39
CA ALA A 377 -21.11 -3.37 14.06
C ALA A 377 -19.78 -3.94 13.51
N LEU A 378 -19.16 -3.26 12.54
CA LEU A 378 -17.90 -3.67 11.94
C LEU A 378 -16.75 -3.63 12.95
N THR A 379 -16.58 -2.49 13.62
CA THR A 379 -15.45 -2.29 14.54
C THR A 379 -15.57 -3.18 15.77
N ASN A 380 -16.77 -3.41 16.30
CA ASN A 380 -16.98 -4.33 17.41
C ASN A 380 -16.75 -5.79 17.00
N HIS A 381 -17.09 -6.16 15.77
CA HIS A 381 -16.81 -7.51 15.27
C HIS A 381 -15.31 -7.78 15.18
N LEU A 382 -14.55 -6.85 14.59
CA LEU A 382 -13.12 -7.04 14.32
C LEU A 382 -12.21 -6.72 15.51
N MET A 383 -12.56 -5.72 16.33
CA MET A 383 -11.74 -5.25 17.45
C MET A 383 -12.25 -5.70 18.82
N GLY A 384 -13.42 -6.35 18.87
CA GLY A 384 -13.98 -6.87 20.09
C GLY A 384 -13.45 -8.24 20.51
N SER A 385 -14.07 -8.83 21.52
CA SER A 385 -13.62 -10.08 22.14
C SER A 385 -13.85 -11.33 21.27
N SER A 386 -14.62 -11.22 20.18
CA SER A 386 -14.87 -12.29 19.22
C SER A 386 -13.62 -12.72 18.46
N VAL A 387 -12.65 -11.82 18.28
CA VAL A 387 -11.44 -12.07 17.51
C VAL A 387 -10.22 -11.76 18.37
N ALA A 388 -9.34 -12.75 18.56
CA ALA A 388 -8.10 -12.55 19.30
C ALA A 388 -7.11 -11.74 18.43
N ILE A 389 -6.66 -10.58 18.93
CA ILE A 389 -5.61 -9.80 18.25
C ILE A 389 -4.28 -9.98 18.97
N THR A 390 -3.28 -10.56 18.30
CA THR A 390 -2.07 -11.04 19.00
C THR A 390 -0.90 -10.07 19.01
N LYS A 391 -0.91 -9.01 18.20
CA LYS A 391 0.19 -8.02 18.16
C LYS A 391 -0.26 -6.58 18.18
N ARG A 392 -1.12 -6.16 17.25
CA ARG A 392 -1.51 -4.76 17.11
C ARG A 392 -2.89 -4.61 16.50
N SER A 393 -3.68 -3.72 17.09
CA SER A 393 -4.96 -3.24 16.56
C SER A 393 -4.97 -1.71 16.53
N SER A 394 -5.15 -1.14 15.35
CA SER A 394 -5.09 0.30 15.10
C SER A 394 -6.37 0.77 14.44
N LEU A 395 -7.02 1.78 15.01
CA LEU A 395 -8.13 2.52 14.41
C LEU A 395 -7.74 3.98 14.23
N MET A 396 -7.93 4.49 13.02
CA MET A 396 -7.89 5.91 12.72
C MET A 396 -9.24 6.33 12.16
N LEU A 397 -9.90 7.27 12.83
CA LEU A 397 -11.16 7.86 12.39
C LEU A 397 -10.90 9.31 12.02
N SER A 398 -11.23 9.72 10.79
CA SER A 398 -11.05 11.09 10.32
C SER A 398 -12.36 11.66 9.81
N TYR A 399 -12.67 12.90 10.18
CA TYR A 399 -13.87 13.63 9.73
C TYR A 399 -15.18 12.85 9.97
N ALA A 400 -15.37 12.31 11.18
CA ALA A 400 -16.66 11.71 11.55
C ALA A 400 -17.70 12.81 11.80
N GLU A 401 -18.91 12.64 11.26
CA GLU A 401 -20.07 13.54 11.47
C GLU A 401 -20.86 13.21 12.75
N PHE A 402 -20.37 12.26 13.55
CA PHE A 402 -21.00 11.82 14.78
C PHE A 402 -19.99 11.74 15.93
N ASP A 403 -20.48 11.99 17.15
CA ASP A 403 -19.72 11.80 18.37
C ASP A 403 -19.56 10.31 18.69
N LEU A 404 -18.37 9.93 19.14
CA LEU A 404 -18.09 8.55 19.51
C LEU A 404 -18.81 8.18 20.82
N ASP A 405 -19.84 7.32 20.72
CA ASP A 405 -20.57 6.78 21.86
C ASP A 405 -19.85 5.56 22.42
N MET A 406 -19.09 5.79 23.48
CA MET A 406 -18.32 4.75 24.15
C MET A 406 -19.19 3.62 24.73
N ASN A 407 -20.50 3.83 24.95
CA ASN A 407 -21.38 2.74 25.41
C ASN A 407 -21.63 1.69 24.32
N GLN A 408 -21.45 2.06 23.04
CA GLN A 408 -21.58 1.16 21.91
C GLN A 408 -20.25 0.50 21.52
N CYS A 409 -19.12 1.05 21.98
CA CYS A 409 -17.79 0.53 21.72
C CYS A 409 -17.49 -0.74 22.54
N LYS A 410 -17.12 -1.82 21.85
CA LYS A 410 -16.71 -3.10 22.45
C LYS A 410 -15.27 -3.47 22.09
N TRP A 411 -14.42 -2.48 21.83
CA TRP A 411 -13.08 -2.65 21.27
C TRP A 411 -12.06 -3.16 22.29
N SER A 412 -12.26 -4.35 22.85
CA SER A 412 -11.42 -4.89 23.90
C SER A 412 -9.96 -5.11 23.48
N ASN A 413 -9.69 -5.25 22.18
CA ASN A 413 -8.35 -5.56 21.67
C ASN A 413 -7.66 -4.37 20.99
N ILE A 414 -8.20 -3.15 21.09
CA ILE A 414 -7.60 -1.96 20.48
C ILE A 414 -6.33 -1.52 21.22
N THR A 415 -5.25 -1.29 20.46
CA THR A 415 -3.95 -0.84 21.00
C THR A 415 -3.59 0.58 20.58
N VAL A 416 -4.08 1.03 19.43
CA VAL A 416 -3.82 2.36 18.89
C VAL A 416 -5.13 2.98 18.41
N LEU A 417 -5.47 4.15 18.92
CA LEU A 417 -6.63 4.93 18.50
C LEU A 417 -6.19 6.33 18.06
N ARG A 418 -6.63 6.77 16.88
CA ARG A 418 -6.39 8.10 16.35
C ARG A 418 -7.71 8.72 15.92
N LEU A 419 -8.06 9.87 16.48
CA LEU A 419 -9.30 10.57 16.22
C LEU A 419 -8.95 11.92 15.59
N MET A 420 -9.17 12.06 14.29
CA MET A 420 -9.06 13.32 13.54
C MET A 420 -10.44 13.99 13.40
N SER A 421 -11.24 13.93 14.45
CA SER A 421 -12.52 14.61 14.62
C SER A 421 -12.53 15.30 15.97
N GLN A 422 -13.55 16.13 16.22
CA GLN A 422 -13.79 16.70 17.54
C GLN A 422 -14.09 15.57 18.53
N VAL A 423 -13.47 15.65 19.70
CA VAL A 423 -13.67 14.70 20.81
C VAL A 423 -13.89 15.51 22.07
N SER A 424 -14.98 15.22 22.80
CA SER A 424 -15.20 15.86 24.11
C SER A 424 -14.26 15.31 25.17
N TYR A 425 -13.97 16.11 26.19
CA TYR A 425 -13.17 15.68 27.35
C TYR A 425 -13.77 14.46 28.06
N GLU A 426 -15.10 14.37 28.18
CA GLU A 426 -15.79 13.22 28.76
C GLU A 426 -15.56 11.94 27.93
N THR A 427 -15.54 12.08 26.60
CA THR A 427 -15.26 10.97 25.68
C THR A 427 -13.81 10.51 25.82
N LEU A 428 -12.86 11.45 25.95
CA LEU A 428 -11.46 11.14 26.25
C LEU A 428 -11.31 10.34 27.55
N GLU A 429 -11.96 10.76 28.65
CA GLU A 429 -11.94 9.99 29.90
C GLU A 429 -12.54 8.59 29.73
N ALA A 430 -13.67 8.50 29.03
CA ALA A 430 -14.35 7.23 28.78
C ALA A 430 -13.47 6.27 27.96
N ILE A 431 -12.81 6.77 26.91
CA ILE A 431 -11.85 6.02 26.08
C ILE A 431 -10.78 5.37 26.97
N VAL A 432 -10.10 6.15 27.82
CA VAL A 432 -8.97 5.64 28.61
C VAL A 432 -9.41 4.68 29.71
N ARG A 433 -10.59 4.88 30.29
CA ARG A 433 -11.15 3.99 31.32
C ARG A 433 -11.67 2.67 30.75
N GLN A 434 -12.22 2.67 29.54
CA GLN A 434 -12.87 1.50 28.94
C GLN A 434 -11.92 0.66 28.07
N LEU A 435 -11.00 1.31 27.34
CA LEU A 435 -10.10 0.62 26.42
C LEU A 435 -8.81 0.20 27.15
N LEU A 436 -8.92 -0.87 27.94
CA LEU A 436 -7.88 -1.30 28.89
C LEU A 436 -6.55 -1.74 28.25
N HIS A 437 -6.54 -2.01 26.94
CA HIS A 437 -5.37 -2.41 26.17
C HIS A 437 -4.83 -1.30 25.26
N LEU A 438 -5.38 -0.09 25.36
CA LEU A 438 -4.95 1.05 24.57
C LEU A 438 -3.55 1.48 25.02
N GLU A 439 -2.58 1.44 24.12
CA GLU A 439 -1.18 1.86 24.35
C GLU A 439 -0.94 3.27 23.83
N ARG A 440 -1.62 3.65 22.74
CA ARG A 440 -1.47 4.96 22.11
C ARG A 440 -2.81 5.58 21.72
N LEU A 441 -3.00 6.82 22.16
CA LEU A 441 -4.15 7.66 21.82
C LEU A 441 -3.66 8.95 21.16
N ALA A 442 -4.21 9.29 19.99
CA ALA A 442 -4.04 10.58 19.37
C ALA A 442 -5.40 11.24 19.13
N ILE A 443 -5.55 12.48 19.57
CA ILE A 443 -6.75 13.31 19.37
C ILE A 443 -6.31 14.56 18.64
N TYR A 444 -6.95 14.82 17.50
CA TYR A 444 -6.65 16.01 16.72
C TYR A 444 -7.28 17.25 17.35
N GLU A 445 -8.54 17.17 17.77
CA GLU A 445 -9.26 18.31 18.32
C GLU A 445 -10.02 17.91 19.58
N LEU A 446 -9.60 18.45 20.74
CA LEU A 446 -10.28 18.23 22.03
C LEU A 446 -11.21 19.41 22.34
N THR A 447 -12.45 19.11 22.71
CA THR A 447 -13.50 20.06 23.10
C THR A 447 -13.94 19.85 24.55
N PHE A 448 -14.56 20.87 25.14
CA PHE A 448 -14.98 20.88 26.54
C PHE A 448 -16.40 21.43 26.64
N SER A 449 -17.25 20.76 27.40
CA SER A 449 -18.63 21.17 27.61
C SER A 449 -18.73 22.18 28.77
N GLU A 450 -19.84 22.93 28.84
CA GLU A 450 -20.12 23.80 30.00
C GLU A 450 -20.17 23.03 31.32
N GLN A 451 -20.61 21.78 31.28
CA GLN A 451 -20.66 20.90 32.44
C GLN A 451 -19.26 20.50 32.89
N THR A 452 -18.33 20.26 31.96
CA THR A 452 -16.92 20.02 32.29
C THR A 452 -16.35 21.19 33.07
N TRP A 453 -16.66 22.42 32.66
CA TRP A 453 -16.18 23.64 33.31
C TRP A 453 -16.69 23.79 34.74
N GLN A 454 -17.97 23.50 34.96
CA GLN A 454 -18.59 23.59 36.30
C GLN A 454 -17.99 22.57 37.27
N HIS A 455 -17.80 21.32 36.83
CA HIS A 455 -17.20 20.27 37.66
C HIS A 455 -15.77 20.56 38.08
N VAL A 456 -15.00 21.21 37.20
CA VAL A 456 -13.61 21.57 37.48
C VAL A 456 -13.55 22.74 38.45
N ALA A 457 -14.40 23.76 38.26
CA ALA A 457 -14.47 24.92 39.15
C ALA A 457 -14.87 24.56 40.59
N ASP A 458 -15.76 23.57 40.76
CA ASP A 458 -16.18 23.08 42.07
C ASP A 458 -15.08 22.28 42.79
N ASP A 459 -14.24 21.55 42.04
CA ASP A 459 -13.10 20.77 42.58
C ASP A 459 -11.83 21.63 42.81
N ASP A 460 -11.65 22.73 42.07
CA ASP A 460 -10.47 23.64 42.13
C ASP A 460 -10.30 24.31 43.51
N MET A 461 -11.39 24.45 44.26
CA MET A 461 -11.36 24.88 45.68
C MET A 461 -10.62 23.90 46.62
N SER A 462 -10.16 22.74 46.13
CA SER A 462 -9.46 21.72 46.92
C SER A 462 -8.05 21.35 46.44
N LEU A 463 -7.61 21.90 45.29
CA LEU A 463 -6.33 21.60 44.65
C LEU A 463 -5.34 22.77 44.83
N ASP A 464 -5.14 23.23 46.06
CA ASP A 464 -3.89 23.92 46.38
C ASP A 464 -2.73 22.94 46.10
N LEU A 465 -2.00 23.19 45.02
CA LEU A 465 -0.89 22.38 44.50
C LEU A 465 0.34 22.39 45.42
N GLU A 466 0.20 22.86 46.66
CA GLU A 466 1.23 22.84 47.69
C GLU A 466 1.23 21.46 48.40
N ASP A 467 2.18 20.61 47.99
CA ASP A 467 2.77 19.44 48.66
C ASP A 467 1.92 18.22 49.07
N HIS A 468 0.57 18.26 49.09
CA HIS A 468 -0.22 17.17 49.71
C HIS A 468 -1.32 16.50 48.86
N THR A 469 -1.45 16.80 47.57
CA THR A 469 -2.60 16.34 46.75
C THR A 469 -2.41 14.98 46.05
N MET A 470 -1.18 14.45 45.98
CA MET A 470 -0.93 13.13 45.37
C MET A 470 -1.60 11.96 46.09
N GLU A 471 -1.88 12.07 47.40
CA GLU A 471 -2.57 11.03 48.16
C GLU A 471 -4.06 10.86 47.78
N ARG A 472 -4.63 11.79 46.99
CA ARG A 472 -6.08 11.81 46.70
C ARG A 472 -6.48 11.28 45.33
N VAL A 473 -5.56 11.13 44.38
CA VAL A 473 -5.90 10.75 43.00
C VAL A 473 -5.79 9.24 42.82
N THR A 474 -6.93 8.56 42.61
CA THR A 474 -6.95 7.11 42.34
C THR A 474 -6.54 6.86 40.88
N PRO A 475 -5.47 6.10 40.60
CA PRO A 475 -5.04 5.79 39.24
C PRO A 475 -6.12 5.01 38.47
N TRP A 476 -6.29 5.32 37.19
CA TRP A 476 -7.12 4.50 36.31
C TRP A 476 -6.40 3.22 35.92
N LYS A 477 -7.16 2.14 35.76
CA LYS A 477 -6.65 0.89 35.20
C LYS A 477 -6.53 1.05 33.69
N THR A 478 -5.36 1.43 33.19
CA THR A 478 -5.08 1.64 31.77
C THR A 478 -3.66 1.20 31.42
N THR A 479 -3.41 0.96 30.13
CA THR A 479 -2.08 0.69 29.57
C THR A 479 -1.57 1.83 28.72
N LEU A 480 -2.22 3.00 28.74
CA LEU A 480 -1.90 4.11 27.86
C LEU A 480 -0.48 4.63 28.13
N GLU A 481 0.41 4.49 27.15
CA GLU A 481 1.80 4.92 27.24
C GLU A 481 2.07 6.21 26.43
N HIS A 482 1.27 6.47 25.39
CA HIS A 482 1.45 7.60 24.48
C HIS A 482 0.16 8.39 24.28
N LEU A 483 0.18 9.68 24.61
CA LEU A 483 -0.93 10.60 24.38
C LEU A 483 -0.49 11.77 23.49
N ASP A 484 -1.14 11.91 22.34
CA ASP A 484 -0.95 13.03 21.41
C ASP A 484 -2.26 13.87 21.36
N ILE A 485 -2.22 15.15 21.73
CA ILE A 485 -3.32 16.12 21.57
C ILE A 485 -2.82 17.25 20.67
N LEU A 486 -3.28 17.27 19.42
CA LEU A 486 -2.65 18.10 18.37
C LEU A 486 -3.25 19.50 18.24
N SER A 487 -4.50 19.66 18.65
CA SER A 487 -5.21 20.94 18.68
C SER A 487 -6.21 20.94 19.83
N LEU A 488 -6.36 22.10 20.43
CA LEU A 488 -7.45 22.42 21.34
C LEU A 488 -8.34 23.38 20.57
N ALA A 489 -9.64 23.09 20.42
CA ALA A 489 -10.59 24.00 19.79
C ALA A 489 -10.49 25.40 20.45
N TYR A 490 -10.91 26.49 19.81
CA TYR A 490 -10.81 27.84 20.39
C TYR A 490 -11.42 27.88 21.80
N VAL A 491 -10.57 27.84 22.84
CA VAL A 491 -11.02 27.83 24.23
C VAL A 491 -10.89 29.22 24.83
N SER A 492 -11.96 29.72 25.42
CA SER A 492 -12.01 31.00 26.13
C SER A 492 -11.24 30.99 27.46
N CYS A 493 -10.92 29.82 28.02
CA CYS A 493 -10.25 29.67 29.30
C CYS A 493 -9.11 28.62 29.27
N PRO A 494 -7.89 29.00 28.83
CA PRO A 494 -6.73 28.11 28.75
C PRO A 494 -6.32 27.48 30.09
N ASP A 495 -6.49 28.20 31.20
CA ASP A 495 -6.10 27.73 32.53
C ASP A 495 -6.95 26.55 33.00
N THR A 496 -8.27 26.60 32.75
CA THR A 496 -9.17 25.49 33.07
C THR A 496 -8.89 24.26 32.22
N VAL A 497 -8.54 24.44 30.93
CA VAL A 497 -8.09 23.32 30.07
C VAL A 497 -6.83 22.68 30.64
N ALA A 498 -5.85 23.50 31.03
CA ALA A 498 -4.63 23.01 31.62
C ALA A 498 -4.93 22.23 32.91
N LEU A 499 -5.84 22.71 33.76
CA LEU A 499 -6.26 22.01 34.97
C LEU A 499 -6.92 20.64 34.68
N CYS A 500 -7.84 20.57 33.72
CA CYS A 500 -8.45 19.31 33.27
C CYS A 500 -7.37 18.32 32.82
N LEU A 501 -6.44 18.77 31.97
CA LEU A 501 -5.37 17.92 31.45
C LEU A 501 -4.39 17.48 32.55
N LYS A 502 -4.07 18.35 33.52
CA LYS A 502 -3.28 17.97 34.70
C LYS A 502 -3.95 16.83 35.46
N ARG A 503 -5.24 16.98 35.78
CA ARG A 503 -6.03 15.96 36.47
C ARG A 503 -6.05 14.64 35.69
N PHE A 504 -6.30 14.72 34.39
CA PHE A 504 -6.27 13.57 33.50
C PHE A 504 -4.91 12.84 33.57
N ILE A 505 -3.80 13.57 33.42
CA ILE A 505 -2.45 13.00 33.47
C ILE A 505 -2.19 12.33 34.83
N LEU A 506 -2.67 12.93 35.92
CA LEU A 506 -2.50 12.35 37.25
C LEU A 506 -3.16 10.97 37.37
N HIS A 507 -4.27 10.73 36.68
CA HIS A 507 -4.94 9.44 36.66
C HIS A 507 -4.25 8.39 35.75
N VAL A 508 -3.47 8.81 34.75
CA VAL A 508 -2.80 7.94 33.77
C VAL A 508 -1.34 7.71 34.15
N MET A 509 -1.12 6.88 35.16
CA MET A 509 0.19 6.56 35.74
C MET A 509 1.09 5.68 34.84
N THR A 510 0.67 5.34 33.62
CA THR A 510 1.43 4.55 32.65
C THR A 510 2.08 5.39 31.55
N LEU A 511 1.82 6.70 31.55
CA LEU A 511 2.14 7.59 30.43
C LEU A 511 3.65 7.85 30.30
N ARG A 512 4.25 7.43 29.19
CA ARG A 512 5.67 7.62 28.87
C ARG A 512 5.95 8.80 27.97
N SER A 513 4.98 9.13 27.12
CA SER A 513 5.07 10.20 26.14
C SER A 513 3.80 11.03 26.12
N LEU A 514 3.98 12.35 26.19
CA LEU A 514 2.92 13.34 26.12
C LEU A 514 3.28 14.39 25.08
N HIS A 515 2.42 14.55 24.08
CA HIS A 515 2.52 15.62 23.11
C HIS A 515 1.24 16.44 23.16
N ILE A 516 1.35 17.73 23.50
CA ILE A 516 0.23 18.66 23.51
C ILE A 516 0.63 19.88 22.69
N ASN A 517 -0.21 20.25 21.73
CA ASN A 517 -0.02 21.41 20.89
C ASN A 517 -1.20 22.39 21.05
N GLY A 518 -0.89 23.69 21.21
CA GLY A 518 -1.83 24.77 21.40
C GLY A 518 -1.73 25.48 22.76
N CYS A 519 -2.60 26.46 23.00
CA CYS A 519 -2.47 27.45 24.09
C CYS A 519 -2.35 26.87 25.51
N ALA A 520 -2.90 25.67 25.80
CA ALA A 520 -2.80 25.06 27.12
C ALA A 520 -1.42 24.44 27.43
N ALA A 521 -0.54 24.32 26.42
CA ALA A 521 0.81 23.81 26.58
C ALA A 521 1.63 24.63 27.59
N ILE A 522 1.41 25.95 27.67
CA ILE A 522 2.10 26.85 28.60
C ILE A 522 1.81 26.45 30.05
N GLY A 523 0.53 26.31 30.43
CA GLY A 523 0.12 25.96 31.80
C GLY A 523 0.50 24.55 32.24
N LEU A 524 0.88 23.67 31.31
CA LEU A 524 1.34 22.31 31.57
C LEU A 524 2.86 22.20 31.73
N SER A 525 3.63 23.16 31.22
CA SER A 525 5.09 23.15 31.30
C SER A 525 5.61 23.18 32.74
N ASP A 526 5.02 24.03 33.58
CA ASP A 526 5.35 24.13 35.01
C ASP A 526 4.94 22.85 35.77
N PHE A 527 3.77 22.30 35.43
CA PHE A 527 3.27 21.06 36.03
C PHE A 527 4.19 19.88 35.74
N VAL A 528 4.64 19.73 34.50
CA VAL A 528 5.58 18.69 34.11
C VAL A 528 6.89 18.77 34.89
N GLY A 529 7.42 19.98 35.10
CA GLY A 529 8.64 20.20 35.87
C GLY A 529 8.52 19.73 37.32
N VAL A 530 7.41 20.06 37.98
CA VAL A 530 7.12 19.70 39.37
C VAL A 530 6.85 18.20 39.53
N PHE A 531 6.14 17.57 38.58
CA PHE A 531 5.67 16.19 38.71
C PHE A 531 6.61 15.13 38.13
N LYS A 532 7.66 15.51 37.38
CA LYS A 532 8.66 14.58 36.83
C LYS A 532 9.25 13.59 37.85
N PRO A 533 9.55 13.97 39.11
CA PRO A 533 10.02 13.02 40.13
C PRO A 533 9.01 11.92 40.46
N HIS A 534 7.71 12.21 40.32
CA HIS A 534 6.63 11.29 40.62
C HIS A 534 6.20 10.43 39.42
N TYR A 535 6.49 10.90 38.20
CA TYR A 535 6.27 10.17 36.95
C TYR A 535 7.60 9.91 36.25
N PRO A 536 8.51 9.12 36.85
CA PRO A 536 9.86 8.93 36.30
C PRO A 536 9.88 8.24 34.93
N HIS A 537 8.77 7.60 34.55
CA HIS A 537 8.59 6.94 33.26
C HIS A 537 8.19 7.91 32.14
N LEU A 538 7.72 9.12 32.48
CA LEU A 538 7.39 10.18 31.52
C LEU A 538 8.68 10.79 30.98
N SER A 539 9.12 10.29 29.83
CA SER A 539 10.45 10.54 29.27
C SER A 539 10.43 11.51 28.09
N GLN A 540 9.30 11.60 27.38
CA GLN A 540 9.16 12.41 26.17
C GLN A 540 7.97 13.36 26.31
N ILE A 541 8.27 14.64 26.48
CA ILE A 541 7.25 15.67 26.65
C ILE A 541 7.49 16.72 25.59
N MET A 542 6.52 16.87 24.69
CA MET A 542 6.54 17.86 23.63
C MET A 542 5.35 18.79 23.85
N LEU A 543 5.65 20.06 24.14
CA LEU A 543 4.66 21.11 24.38
C LEU A 543 4.86 22.16 23.29
N GLY A 544 3.99 22.12 22.27
CA GLY A 544 3.95 23.08 21.18
C GLY A 544 3.04 24.25 21.54
N GLY A 545 3.58 25.47 21.54
CA GLY A 545 2.83 26.70 21.87
C GLY A 545 2.17 27.32 20.65
#